data_AF-A0A8B7KD82-F1
#
_entry.id   AF-A0A8B7KD82-F1
#
_cell.length_a   1.000
_cell.length_b   1.000
_cell.length_c   1.000
_cell.angle_alpha   90.00
_cell.angle_beta   90.00
_cell.angle_gamma   90.00
#
_symmetry.space_group_name_H-M   'P 1'
#
loop_
_entity.id
_entity.type
_entity.pdbx_description
1 polymer ?
#
loop_
_entity_poly.entity_id
_entity_poly.type
_entity_poly.pdbx_seq_one_letter_code
_entity_poly.pdbx_strand_id
1 'polypeptide(L)'
;MFLGEFSCLAAFYLLQCRLAGTPDPSADPQQPFNPLLFLPPALCDMTGTSIMYVALNMTSASSFQMLRGAVIIFTGLFSVAFLGRRLVLSQWLGILVTIAGLVVVGLADLLSKHDGQHKLSEVITGDLLIIMAQIIVSIQMVLEEKFVYKHNVHPLRAVGTEGLFGFVILSLLLVPMYYIPAGSFSGSPRGTLEDALDAFCQVGHQPLIALALLGNISSIAFFNFAGISVTKELSATTRMVLDSLRTIVIWAVSLALGWEAFHPLQILGFLILLTGTALYNGLHRPLLTRLGRGRPPMEEGEHERLLGGSRTPINDGS
;
A
#
# COMPACT_ATOMS: atom_id res chain seq x y z
N MET A 1 -5.58 -1.02 12.40
CA MET A 1 -5.53 -1.42 10.97
C MET A 1 -6.17 -2.78 10.76
N PHE A 2 -5.53 -3.89 11.19
CA PHE A 2 -6.03 -5.26 10.99
C PHE A 2 -7.45 -5.52 11.50
N LEU A 3 -7.90 -4.84 12.56
CA LEU A 3 -9.29 -4.94 13.02
C LEU A 3 -10.30 -4.46 11.95
N GLY A 4 -9.95 -3.41 11.20
CA GLY A 4 -10.77 -2.90 10.09
C GLY A 4 -10.80 -3.86 8.92
N GLU A 5 -9.65 -4.43 8.53
CA GLU A 5 -9.58 -5.44 7.48
C GLU A 5 -10.32 -6.72 7.88
N PHE A 6 -10.17 -7.19 9.12
CA PHE A 6 -10.90 -8.33 9.64
C PHE A 6 -12.42 -8.09 9.60
N SER A 7 -12.88 -6.86 9.85
CA SER A 7 -14.31 -6.52 9.74
C SER A 7 -14.88 -6.71 8.32
N CYS A 8 -14.05 -6.64 7.27
CA CYS A 8 -14.45 -6.95 5.90
C CYS A 8 -14.89 -8.42 5.74
N LEU A 9 -14.32 -9.33 6.54
CA LEU A 9 -14.74 -10.74 6.54
C LEU A 9 -16.16 -10.89 7.11
N ALA A 10 -16.47 -10.16 8.18
CA ALA A 10 -17.82 -10.12 8.75
C ALA A 10 -18.82 -9.53 7.74
N ALA A 11 -18.45 -8.43 7.08
CA ALA A 11 -19.26 -7.83 6.01
C ALA A 11 -19.50 -8.80 4.85
N PHE A 12 -18.49 -9.60 4.47
CA PHE A 12 -18.62 -10.61 3.42
C PHE A 12 -19.65 -11.69 3.78
N TYR A 13 -19.58 -12.25 4.98
CA TYR A 13 -20.55 -13.26 5.41
C TYR A 13 -21.95 -12.68 5.58
N LEU A 14 -22.09 -11.45 6.07
CA LEU A 14 -23.38 -10.77 6.13
C LEU A 14 -23.98 -10.56 4.73
N LEU A 15 -23.16 -10.16 3.76
CA LEU A 15 -23.57 -10.00 2.37
C LEU A 15 -24.02 -11.35 1.77
N GLN A 16 -23.28 -12.43 2.02
CA GLN A 16 -23.66 -13.78 1.59
C GLN A 16 -24.96 -14.26 2.24
N CYS A 17 -25.17 -14.02 3.54
CA CYS A 17 -26.42 -14.34 4.22
C CYS A 17 -27.61 -13.55 3.64
N ARG A 18 -27.39 -12.32 3.18
CA ARG A 18 -28.42 -11.50 2.51
C ARG A 18 -28.71 -12.02 1.09
N LEU A 19 -27.68 -12.39 0.34
CA LEU A 19 -27.77 -12.91 -1.03
C LEU A 19 -28.25 -14.36 -1.10
N ALA A 20 -28.16 -15.13 -0.01
CA ALA A 20 -28.72 -16.47 0.07
C ALA A 20 -30.24 -16.52 -0.22
N GLY A 21 -30.94 -15.38 -0.14
CA GLY A 21 -32.36 -15.25 -0.53
C GLY A 21 -32.60 -14.92 -2.02
N THR A 22 -31.57 -14.55 -2.78
CA THR A 22 -31.64 -14.19 -4.21
C THR A 22 -30.44 -14.79 -4.93
N PRO A 23 -30.54 -16.02 -5.47
CA PRO A 23 -29.44 -16.64 -6.20
C PRO A 23 -29.14 -15.81 -7.44
N ASP A 24 -27.97 -15.19 -7.47
CA ASP A 24 -27.47 -14.48 -8.63
C ASP A 24 -26.78 -15.49 -9.57
N PRO A 25 -27.36 -15.80 -10.74
CA PRO A 25 -26.80 -16.79 -11.68
C PRO A 25 -25.48 -16.34 -12.33
N SER A 26 -25.04 -15.10 -12.07
CA SER A 26 -23.79 -14.54 -12.58
C SER A 26 -22.61 -14.59 -11.58
N ALA A 27 -22.83 -15.10 -10.36
CA ALA A 27 -21.78 -15.24 -9.36
C ALA A 27 -20.81 -16.37 -9.73
N ASP A 28 -19.61 -15.98 -10.17
CA ASP A 28 -18.54 -16.90 -10.53
C ASP A 28 -18.20 -17.82 -9.33
N PRO A 29 -18.19 -19.16 -9.49
CA PRO A 29 -17.92 -20.07 -8.38
C PRO A 29 -16.54 -19.79 -7.77
N GLN A 30 -16.52 -19.33 -6.50
CA GLN A 30 -15.26 -19.14 -5.80
C GLN A 30 -14.53 -20.48 -5.67
N GLN A 31 -13.36 -20.59 -6.27
CA GLN A 31 -12.54 -21.79 -6.11
C GLN A 31 -12.16 -21.95 -4.63
N PRO A 32 -12.23 -23.17 -4.07
CA PRO A 32 -11.75 -23.41 -2.72
C PRO A 32 -10.24 -23.17 -2.69
N PHE A 33 -9.82 -22.12 -1.99
CA PHE A 33 -8.41 -21.84 -1.75
C PHE A 33 -8.09 -22.03 -0.26
N ASN A 34 -6.85 -22.45 0.02
CA ASN A 34 -6.37 -22.58 1.38
C ASN A 34 -6.13 -21.18 1.98
N PRO A 35 -6.82 -20.79 3.08
CA PRO A 35 -6.65 -19.47 3.69
C PRO A 35 -5.20 -19.13 4.04
N LEU A 36 -4.37 -20.14 4.34
CA LEU A 36 -2.93 -19.97 4.64
C LEU A 36 -2.15 -19.31 3.49
N LEU A 37 -2.69 -19.26 2.28
CA LEU A 37 -2.08 -18.55 1.15
C LEU A 37 -1.96 -17.03 1.38
N PHE A 38 -2.84 -16.46 2.20
CA PHE A 38 -2.82 -15.03 2.54
C PHE A 38 -1.91 -14.71 3.75
N LEU A 39 -1.27 -15.71 4.35
CA LEU A 39 -0.35 -15.51 5.46
C LEU A 39 0.93 -14.73 5.05
N PRO A 40 1.62 -15.04 3.94
CA PRO A 40 2.79 -14.27 3.53
C PRO A 40 2.47 -12.80 3.20
N PRO A 41 1.40 -12.46 2.45
CA PRO A 41 0.95 -11.07 2.31
C PRO A 41 0.70 -10.38 3.65
N ALA A 42 -0.02 -11.02 4.58
CA ALA A 42 -0.30 -10.47 5.91
C ALA A 42 0.98 -10.18 6.71
N LEU A 43 1.98 -11.05 6.63
CA LEU A 43 3.28 -10.84 7.28
C LEU A 43 4.05 -9.67 6.66
N CYS A 44 4.04 -9.56 5.33
CA CYS A 44 4.64 -8.43 4.63
C CYS A 44 3.94 -7.12 4.99
N ASP A 45 2.61 -7.10 5.01
CA ASP A 45 1.80 -5.94 5.37
C ASP A 45 2.08 -5.47 6.80
N MET A 46 2.05 -6.40 7.76
CA MET A 46 2.36 -6.12 9.16
C MET A 46 3.77 -5.57 9.31
N THR A 47 4.76 -6.21 8.69
CA THR A 47 6.18 -5.82 8.81
C THR A 47 6.43 -4.48 8.14
N GLY A 48 5.92 -4.28 6.92
CA GLY A 48 6.04 -3.04 6.17
C GLY A 48 5.41 -1.87 6.92
N THR A 49 4.16 -2.02 7.34
CA THR A 49 3.44 -0.98 8.09
C THR A 49 4.11 -0.66 9.44
N SER A 50 4.62 -1.66 10.16
CA SER A 50 5.32 -1.43 11.43
C SER A 50 6.61 -0.63 11.24
N ILE A 51 7.45 -1.00 10.25
CA ILE A 51 8.68 -0.25 9.93
C ILE A 51 8.34 1.19 9.54
N MET A 52 7.23 1.40 8.81
CA MET A 52 6.78 2.72 8.41
C MET A 52 6.36 3.60 9.58
N TYR A 53 5.64 3.04 10.56
CA TYR A 53 5.28 3.80 11.76
C TYR A 53 6.50 4.16 12.60
N VAL A 54 7.48 3.27 12.72
CA VAL A 54 8.76 3.58 13.37
C VAL A 54 9.48 4.70 12.63
N ALA A 55 9.56 4.62 11.30
CA ALA A 55 10.23 5.64 10.49
C ALA A 55 9.54 7.02 10.54
N LEU A 56 8.21 7.05 10.65
CA LEU A 56 7.44 8.30 10.79
C LEU A 56 7.80 9.08 12.06
N ASN A 57 8.29 8.42 13.11
CA ASN A 57 8.80 9.09 14.32
C ASN A 57 10.22 9.66 14.16
N MET A 58 10.91 9.36 13.05
CA MET A 58 12.30 9.74 12.80
C MET A 58 12.46 10.72 11.63
N THR A 59 11.46 10.85 10.76
CA THR A 59 11.44 11.74 9.59
C THR A 59 10.21 12.66 9.61
N SER A 60 10.15 13.62 8.69
CA SER A 60 8.98 14.49 8.55
C SER A 60 7.81 13.75 7.90
N ALA A 61 6.57 14.19 8.19
CA ALA A 61 5.37 13.60 7.59
C ALA A 61 5.34 13.78 6.06
N SER A 62 5.89 14.89 5.57
CA SER A 62 6.00 15.18 4.14
C SER A 62 7.05 14.30 3.45
N SER A 63 8.26 14.14 4.01
CA SER A 63 9.26 13.16 3.52
C SER A 63 8.71 11.74 3.51
N PHE A 64 8.04 11.34 4.59
CA PHE A 64 7.38 10.03 4.71
C PHE A 64 6.42 9.76 3.55
N GLN A 65 5.51 10.69 3.26
CA GLN A 65 4.53 10.53 2.19
C GLN A 65 5.18 10.48 0.80
N MET A 66 6.27 11.23 0.60
CA MET A 66 6.93 11.31 -0.69
C MET A 66 7.81 10.09 -0.98
N LEU A 67 8.51 9.59 0.03
CA LEU A 67 9.31 8.36 -0.06
C LEU A 67 8.45 7.10 -0.24
N ARG A 68 7.18 7.12 0.20
CA ARG A 68 6.20 6.07 -0.16
C ARG A 68 6.02 5.92 -1.66
N GLY A 69 6.25 6.97 -2.46
CA GLY A 69 6.25 6.90 -3.91
C GLY A 69 7.27 5.90 -4.49
N ALA A 70 8.31 5.52 -3.74
CA ALA A 70 9.31 4.54 -4.16
C ALA A 70 8.72 3.15 -4.45
N VAL A 71 7.57 2.83 -3.84
CA VAL A 71 6.90 1.53 -3.99
C VAL A 71 6.61 1.17 -5.44
N ILE A 72 6.40 2.15 -6.34
CA ILE A 72 6.14 1.91 -7.77
C ILE A 72 7.36 1.26 -8.47
N ILE A 73 8.57 1.62 -8.05
CA ILE A 73 9.81 1.10 -8.63
C ILE A 73 9.90 -0.39 -8.33
N PHE A 74 9.77 -0.76 -7.05
CA PHE A 74 9.87 -2.14 -6.62
C PHE A 74 8.68 -2.99 -7.10
N THR A 75 7.46 -2.43 -7.10
CA THR A 75 6.26 -3.13 -7.59
C THR A 75 6.39 -3.42 -9.09
N GLY A 76 6.89 -2.48 -9.89
CA GLY A 76 7.15 -2.68 -11.31
C GLY A 76 8.19 -3.77 -11.56
N LEU A 77 9.32 -3.74 -10.84
CA LEU A 77 10.38 -4.74 -10.95
C LEU A 77 9.91 -6.14 -10.52
N PHE A 78 9.24 -6.26 -9.38
CA PHE A 78 8.71 -7.53 -8.89
C PHE A 78 7.55 -8.05 -9.76
N SER A 79 6.76 -7.17 -10.40
CA SER A 79 5.75 -7.60 -11.38
C SER A 79 6.39 -8.29 -12.59
N VAL A 80 7.56 -7.83 -13.06
CA VAL A 80 8.31 -8.52 -14.11
C VAL A 80 8.80 -9.87 -13.61
N ALA A 81 9.37 -9.92 -12.41
CA ALA A 81 9.97 -11.13 -11.85
C ALA A 81 8.95 -12.23 -11.48
N PHE A 82 7.82 -11.87 -10.85
CA PHE A 82 6.88 -12.84 -10.27
C PHE A 82 5.61 -13.09 -11.10
N LEU A 83 5.19 -12.10 -11.91
CA LEU A 83 4.01 -12.20 -12.79
C LEU A 83 4.41 -12.35 -14.27
N GLY A 84 5.69 -12.18 -14.62
CA GLY A 84 6.17 -12.33 -16.00
C GLY A 84 5.73 -11.20 -16.94
N ARG A 85 5.34 -10.03 -16.39
CA ARG A 85 4.96 -8.87 -17.19
C ARG A 85 6.16 -8.32 -17.97
N ARG A 86 5.90 -7.75 -19.15
CA ARG A 86 6.91 -7.00 -19.92
C ARG A 86 6.63 -5.51 -19.79
N LEU A 87 7.55 -4.78 -19.17
CA LEU A 87 7.43 -3.33 -19.02
C LEU A 87 7.67 -2.64 -20.36
N VAL A 88 6.78 -1.73 -20.74
CA VAL A 88 6.98 -0.88 -21.91
C VAL A 88 8.03 0.20 -21.64
N LEU A 89 8.60 0.78 -22.70
CA LEU A 89 9.67 1.78 -22.56
C LEU A 89 9.23 3.01 -21.74
N SER A 90 7.95 3.40 -21.81
CA SER A 90 7.42 4.48 -20.97
C SER A 90 7.40 4.14 -19.47
N GLN A 91 7.19 2.87 -19.12
CA GLN A 91 7.24 2.41 -17.72
C GLN A 91 8.69 2.42 -17.21
N TRP A 92 9.66 2.00 -18.02
CA TRP A 92 11.08 2.12 -17.68
C TRP A 92 11.53 3.57 -17.47
N LEU A 93 11.11 4.49 -18.34
CA LEU A 93 11.37 5.91 -18.15
C LEU A 93 10.68 6.45 -16.89
N GLY A 94 9.44 6.04 -16.61
CA GLY A 94 8.73 6.41 -15.39
C GLY A 94 9.46 5.98 -14.12
N ILE A 95 10.00 4.75 -14.09
CA ILE A 95 10.85 4.24 -13.01
C ILE A 95 12.10 5.12 -12.84
N LEU A 96 12.82 5.41 -13.93
CA LEU A 96 14.04 6.22 -13.88
C LEU A 96 13.79 7.63 -13.35
N VAL A 97 12.72 8.28 -13.82
CA VAL A 97 12.31 9.61 -13.34
C VAL A 97 11.91 9.55 -11.86
N THR A 98 11.22 8.50 -11.43
CA THR A 98 10.85 8.30 -10.02
C THR A 98 12.10 8.15 -9.13
N ILE A 99 13.11 7.39 -9.58
CA ILE A 99 14.40 7.28 -8.87
C ILE A 99 15.06 8.65 -8.72
N ALA A 100 15.11 9.45 -9.79
CA ALA A 100 15.65 10.81 -9.73
C ALA A 100 14.87 11.69 -8.72
N GLY A 101 13.54 11.56 -8.70
CA GLY A 101 12.68 12.24 -7.73
C GLY A 101 13.02 11.85 -6.29
N LEU A 102 13.16 10.56 -5.99
CA LEU A 102 13.53 10.08 -4.65
C LEU A 102 14.89 10.63 -4.20
N VAL A 103 15.89 10.66 -5.09
CA VAL A 103 17.21 11.23 -4.77
C VAL A 103 17.10 12.71 -4.43
N VAL A 104 16.32 13.49 -5.20
CA VAL A 104 16.11 14.92 -4.91
C VAL A 104 15.39 15.12 -3.58
N VAL A 105 14.38 14.30 -3.29
CA VAL A 105 13.63 14.36 -2.01
C VAL A 105 14.53 14.04 -0.83
N GLY A 106 15.31 12.95 -0.90
CA GLY A 106 16.25 12.59 0.15
C GLY A 106 17.30 13.68 0.36
N LEU A 107 17.87 14.24 -0.72
CA LEU A 107 18.82 15.36 -0.60
C LEU A 107 18.17 16.62 0.00
N ALA A 108 16.92 16.89 -0.33
CA ALA A 108 16.18 18.01 0.24
C ALA A 108 16.00 17.87 1.76
N ASP A 109 15.65 16.67 2.24
CA ASP A 109 15.48 16.45 3.68
C ASP A 109 16.81 16.61 4.44
N LEU A 110 17.93 16.18 3.85
CA LEU A 110 19.27 16.37 4.43
C LEU A 110 19.69 17.84 4.52
N LEU A 111 19.35 18.63 3.50
CA LEU A 111 19.75 20.04 3.42
C LEU A 111 18.86 20.95 4.27
N SER A 112 17.57 20.62 4.41
CA SER A 112 16.59 21.44 5.12
C SER A 112 16.75 21.45 6.65
N LYS A 113 17.50 20.51 7.23
CA LYS A 113 17.55 20.29 8.69
C LYS A 113 18.83 20.79 9.38
N HIS A 114 19.48 21.82 8.85
CA HIS A 114 20.60 22.49 9.53
C HIS A 114 20.19 23.24 10.83
N ASP A 115 18.88 23.29 11.16
CA ASP A 115 18.33 24.14 12.23
C ASP A 115 17.29 23.45 13.16
N GLY A 116 17.55 22.19 13.56
CA GLY A 116 17.03 21.65 14.83
C GLY A 116 15.93 20.57 14.83
N GLN A 117 15.84 19.94 16.00
CA GLN A 117 14.97 18.84 16.51
C GLN A 117 15.34 17.37 16.23
N HIS A 118 15.82 16.99 15.05
CA HIS A 118 16.28 15.60 14.80
C HIS A 118 17.73 15.58 14.34
N LYS A 119 18.52 14.62 14.84
CA LYS A 119 19.89 14.43 14.34
C LYS A 119 19.82 13.99 12.88
N LEU A 120 20.72 14.49 12.03
CA LEU A 120 20.80 14.06 10.63
C LEU A 120 20.83 12.53 10.48
N SER A 121 21.48 11.83 11.42
CA SER A 121 21.51 10.38 11.47
C SER A 121 20.12 9.74 11.66
N GLU A 122 19.23 10.36 12.43
CA GLU A 122 17.86 9.85 12.65
C GLU A 122 17.02 10.01 11.38
N VAL A 123 17.11 11.16 10.70
CA VAL A 123 16.39 11.42 9.45
C VAL A 123 16.85 10.46 8.35
N ILE A 124 18.17 10.31 8.14
CA ILE A 124 18.73 9.34 7.19
C ILE A 124 18.24 7.93 7.53
N THR A 125 18.24 7.55 8.80
CA THR A 125 17.76 6.23 9.22
C THR A 125 16.27 6.07 8.93
N GLY A 126 15.45 7.08 9.20
CA GLY A 126 14.02 7.09 8.89
C GLY A 126 13.74 6.92 7.40
N ASP A 127 14.43 7.69 6.55
CA ASP A 127 14.28 7.64 5.10
C ASP A 127 14.68 6.26 4.54
N LEU A 128 15.80 5.71 5.00
CA LEU A 128 16.22 4.35 4.62
C LEU A 128 15.22 3.29 5.09
N LEU A 129 14.68 3.41 6.30
CA LEU A 129 13.64 2.51 6.80
C LEU A 129 12.36 2.58 5.96
N ILE A 130 11.96 3.78 5.47
CA ILE A 130 10.81 3.92 4.57
C ILE A 130 11.07 3.19 3.26
N ILE A 131 12.26 3.35 2.66
CA ILE A 131 12.62 2.67 1.41
C ILE A 131 12.60 1.15 1.61
N MET A 132 13.18 0.65 2.71
CA MET A 132 13.14 -0.77 3.06
C MET A 132 11.71 -1.27 3.23
N ALA A 133 10.84 -0.50 3.89
CA ALA A 133 9.43 -0.84 4.01
C ALA A 133 8.73 -0.88 2.65
N GLN A 134 9.04 0.05 1.72
CA GLN A 134 8.44 0.04 0.38
C GLN A 134 8.80 -1.22 -0.41
N ILE A 135 9.98 -1.80 -0.20
CA ILE A 135 10.34 -3.11 -0.79
C ILE A 135 9.39 -4.18 -0.27
N ILE A 136 9.16 -4.26 1.04
CA ILE A 136 8.28 -5.27 1.65
C ILE A 136 6.83 -5.07 1.18
N VAL A 137 6.32 -3.84 1.20
CA VAL A 137 4.97 -3.50 0.72
C VAL A 137 4.82 -3.85 -0.77
N SER A 138 5.84 -3.62 -1.59
CA SER A 138 5.75 -3.99 -3.01
C SER A 138 5.68 -5.50 -3.23
N ILE A 139 6.35 -6.31 -2.38
CA ILE A 139 6.23 -7.77 -2.41
C ILE A 139 4.80 -8.19 -2.05
N GLN A 140 4.23 -7.62 -0.99
CA GLN A 140 2.83 -7.83 -0.61
C GLN A 140 1.89 -7.55 -1.80
N MET A 141 1.99 -6.37 -2.43
CA MET A 141 1.13 -5.96 -3.55
C MET A 141 1.19 -6.95 -4.72
N VAL A 142 2.39 -7.44 -5.05
CA VAL A 142 2.59 -8.41 -6.15
C VAL A 142 2.08 -9.81 -5.79
N LEU A 143 2.23 -10.22 -4.52
CA LEU A 143 1.68 -11.49 -4.03
C LEU A 143 0.14 -11.45 -3.99
N GLU A 144 -0.44 -10.36 -3.49
CA GLU A 144 -1.89 -10.11 -3.50
C GLU A 144 -2.45 -10.24 -4.91
N GLU A 145 -1.87 -9.52 -5.87
CA GLU A 145 -2.28 -9.57 -7.28
C GLU A 145 -2.23 -10.99 -7.83
N LYS A 146 -1.12 -11.70 -7.60
CA LYS A 146 -0.94 -13.07 -8.05
C LYS A 146 -1.99 -14.03 -7.47
N PHE A 147 -2.30 -13.91 -6.19
CA PHE A 147 -3.21 -14.82 -5.51
C PHE A 147 -4.69 -14.52 -5.77
N VAL A 148 -5.06 -13.24 -5.75
CA VAL A 148 -6.42 -12.78 -6.06
C VAL A 148 -6.77 -13.14 -7.50
N TYR A 149 -5.84 -12.96 -8.44
CA TYR A 149 -6.07 -13.32 -9.83
C TYR A 149 -6.13 -14.84 -10.03
N LYS A 150 -5.14 -15.60 -9.51
CA LYS A 150 -5.06 -17.05 -9.73
C LYS A 150 -6.26 -17.84 -9.16
N HIS A 151 -6.82 -17.40 -8.03
CA HIS A 151 -7.93 -18.10 -7.36
C HIS A 151 -9.26 -17.37 -7.48
N ASN A 152 -9.32 -16.28 -8.27
CA ASN A 152 -10.49 -15.41 -8.44
C ASN A 152 -11.20 -15.06 -7.10
N VAL A 153 -10.41 -14.71 -6.08
CA VAL A 153 -10.93 -14.48 -4.73
C VAL A 153 -11.74 -13.18 -4.73
N HIS A 154 -12.84 -13.15 -3.99
CA HIS A 154 -13.61 -11.92 -3.81
C HIS A 154 -12.83 -10.93 -2.91
N PRO A 155 -12.71 -9.64 -3.28
CA PRO A 155 -11.91 -8.66 -2.54
C PRO A 155 -12.20 -8.59 -1.04
N LEU A 156 -13.48 -8.58 -0.62
CA LEU A 156 -13.83 -8.57 0.81
C LEU A 156 -13.28 -9.80 1.55
N ARG A 157 -13.28 -10.98 0.91
CA ARG A 157 -12.79 -12.22 1.52
C ARG A 157 -11.28 -12.21 1.62
N ALA A 158 -10.58 -11.73 0.60
CA ALA A 158 -9.12 -11.59 0.60
C ALA A 158 -8.63 -10.67 1.72
N VAL A 159 -9.14 -9.43 1.76
CA VAL A 159 -8.84 -8.44 2.82
C VAL A 159 -9.22 -8.98 4.19
N GLY A 160 -10.39 -9.63 4.30
CA GLY A 160 -10.87 -10.23 5.54
C GLY A 160 -9.95 -11.32 6.09
N THR A 161 -9.42 -12.19 5.23
CA THR A 161 -8.50 -13.26 5.64
C THR A 161 -7.13 -12.73 6.03
N GLU A 162 -6.62 -11.73 5.31
CA GLU A 162 -5.36 -11.04 5.64
C GLU A 162 -5.47 -10.32 6.99
N GLY A 163 -6.57 -9.57 7.16
CA GLY A 163 -6.92 -8.91 8.41
C GLY A 163 -7.03 -9.87 9.59
N LEU A 164 -7.56 -11.08 9.39
CA LEU A 164 -7.63 -12.11 10.43
C LEU A 164 -6.22 -12.59 10.84
N PHE A 165 -5.35 -12.93 9.89
CA PHE A 165 -3.98 -13.36 10.23
C PHE A 165 -3.20 -12.24 10.90
N GLY A 166 -3.23 -11.03 10.34
CA GLY A 166 -2.57 -9.86 10.93
C GLY A 166 -3.10 -9.54 12.32
N PHE A 167 -4.41 -9.62 12.55
CA PHE A 167 -5.02 -9.41 13.87
C PHE A 167 -4.55 -10.45 14.89
N VAL A 168 -4.54 -11.73 14.53
CA VAL A 168 -4.07 -12.81 15.41
C VAL A 168 -2.59 -12.66 15.73
N ILE A 169 -1.75 -12.48 14.72
CA ILE A 169 -0.29 -12.36 14.90
C ILE A 169 0.05 -11.12 15.73
N LEU A 170 -0.54 -9.97 15.41
CA LEU A 170 -0.30 -8.73 16.16
C LEU A 170 -0.79 -8.84 17.60
N SER A 171 -1.94 -9.47 17.84
CA SER A 171 -2.45 -9.72 19.20
C SER A 171 -1.49 -10.60 20.01
N LEU A 172 -0.92 -11.63 19.39
CA LEU A 172 0.10 -12.47 20.03
C LEU A 172 1.41 -11.71 20.26
N LEU A 173 1.80 -10.81 19.35
CA LEU A 173 3.04 -10.01 19.45
C LEU A 173 2.93 -8.91 20.52
N LEU A 174 1.73 -8.37 20.77
CA LEU A 174 1.51 -7.40 21.84
C LEU A 174 1.85 -7.96 23.24
N VAL A 175 1.72 -9.27 23.45
CA VAL A 175 2.05 -9.91 24.74
C VAL A 175 3.53 -9.76 25.10
N PRO A 176 4.52 -10.17 24.28
CA PRO A 176 5.92 -9.92 24.57
C PRO A 176 6.28 -8.42 24.51
N MET A 177 5.71 -7.65 23.58
CA MET A 177 5.99 -6.20 23.47
C MET A 177 5.60 -5.42 24.74
N TYR A 178 4.59 -5.90 25.48
CA TYR A 178 4.20 -5.35 26.78
C TYR A 178 5.27 -5.48 27.86
N TYR A 179 6.15 -6.47 27.77
CA TYR A 179 7.21 -6.70 28.77
C TYR A 179 8.59 -6.18 28.35
N ILE A 180 8.79 -5.87 27.05
CA ILE A 180 10.09 -5.43 26.53
C ILE A 180 10.29 -3.94 26.86
N PRO A 181 11.35 -3.58 27.62
CA PRO A 181 11.68 -2.17 27.86
C PRO A 181 12.26 -1.55 26.58
N ALA A 182 11.70 -0.42 26.16
CA ALA A 182 12.09 0.27 24.93
C ALA A 182 12.92 1.54 25.14
N GLY A 183 13.22 1.89 26.41
CA GLY A 183 14.07 3.04 26.74
C GLY A 183 13.59 4.32 26.04
N SER A 184 14.50 5.00 25.32
CA SER A 184 14.20 6.25 24.59
C SER A 184 13.19 6.11 23.45
N PHE A 185 12.84 4.89 23.02
CA PHE A 185 11.82 4.66 21.99
C PHE A 185 10.40 4.61 22.57
N SER A 186 10.23 4.53 23.89
CA SER A 186 8.91 4.49 24.53
C SER A 186 8.56 5.83 25.18
N GLY A 187 7.47 6.44 24.72
CA GLY A 187 6.78 7.52 25.43
C GLY A 187 5.83 7.05 26.53
N SER A 188 5.71 5.74 26.76
CA SER A 188 4.79 5.19 27.75
C SER A 188 5.29 5.43 29.19
N PRO A 189 4.39 5.63 30.18
CA PRO A 189 4.77 5.81 31.58
C PRO A 189 5.61 4.67 32.17
N ARG A 190 5.50 3.47 31.58
CA ARG A 190 6.21 2.26 32.03
C ARG A 190 7.49 1.98 31.25
N GLY A 191 7.80 2.76 30.22
CA GLY A 191 9.01 2.59 29.42
C GLY A 191 9.00 1.30 28.57
N THR A 192 7.85 0.66 28.40
CA THR A 192 7.68 -0.57 27.60
C THR A 192 7.39 -0.22 26.14
N LEU A 193 7.72 -1.14 25.24
CA LEU A 193 7.61 -0.92 23.80
C LEU A 193 6.16 -0.64 23.36
N GLU A 194 5.20 -1.37 23.93
CA GLU A 194 3.77 -1.11 23.78
C GLU A 194 3.07 -1.26 25.14
N ASP A 195 2.13 -0.38 25.46
CA ASP A 195 1.23 -0.55 26.61
C ASP A 195 -0.23 -0.55 26.14
N ALA A 196 -0.67 -1.71 25.63
CA ALA A 196 -2.02 -1.87 25.11
C ALA A 196 -3.08 -1.68 26.21
N LEU A 197 -2.80 -2.03 27.46
CA LEU A 197 -3.75 -1.88 28.56
C LEU A 197 -3.98 -0.41 28.90
N ASP A 198 -2.92 0.40 28.92
CA ASP A 198 -3.03 1.84 29.09
C ASP A 198 -3.82 2.46 27.92
N ALA A 199 -3.55 2.03 26.69
CA ALA A 199 -4.31 2.48 25.52
C ALA A 199 -5.82 2.19 25.66
N PHE A 200 -6.22 0.98 26.11
CA PHE A 200 -7.63 0.67 26.36
C PHE A 200 -8.23 1.52 27.48
N CYS A 201 -7.46 1.83 28.52
CA CYS A 201 -7.87 2.73 29.57
C CYS A 201 -8.13 4.15 29.03
N GLN A 202 -7.23 4.69 28.20
CA GLN A 202 -7.37 6.00 27.58
C GLN A 202 -8.61 6.09 26.68
N VAL A 203 -8.88 5.04 25.90
CA VAL A 203 -10.08 4.95 25.05
C VAL A 203 -11.36 4.97 25.88
N GLY A 204 -11.37 4.34 27.05
CA GLY A 204 -12.51 4.35 27.98
C GLY A 204 -12.75 5.71 28.64
N HIS A 205 -11.68 6.44 28.95
CA HIS A 205 -11.78 7.75 29.63
C HIS A 205 -12.10 8.91 28.68
N GLN A 206 -11.61 8.87 27.44
CA GLN A 206 -11.80 9.94 26.46
C GLN A 206 -12.59 9.44 25.23
N PRO A 207 -13.91 9.68 25.16
CA PRO A 207 -14.74 9.16 24.07
C PRO A 207 -14.38 9.72 22.70
N LEU A 208 -13.70 10.87 22.65
CA LEU A 208 -13.20 11.45 21.40
C LEU A 208 -12.12 10.56 20.75
N ILE A 209 -11.29 9.89 21.56
CA ILE A 209 -10.32 8.90 21.06
C ILE A 209 -11.06 7.70 20.49
N ALA A 210 -12.09 7.20 21.18
CA ALA A 210 -12.90 6.09 20.69
C ALA A 210 -13.55 6.43 19.33
N LEU A 211 -14.11 7.64 19.18
CA LEU A 211 -14.68 8.10 17.92
C LEU A 211 -13.63 8.19 16.80
N ALA A 212 -12.45 8.75 17.10
CA ALA A 212 -11.35 8.83 16.13
C ALA A 212 -10.85 7.44 15.70
N LEU A 213 -10.75 6.50 16.64
CA LEU A 213 -10.37 5.10 16.37
C LEU A 213 -11.41 4.39 15.49
N LEU A 214 -12.70 4.55 15.78
CA LEU A 214 -13.77 3.98 14.96
C LEU A 214 -13.74 4.54 13.54
N GLY A 215 -13.59 5.86 13.39
CA GLY A 215 -13.45 6.50 12.09
C GLY A 215 -12.24 5.96 11.31
N ASN A 216 -11.10 5.79 11.99
CA ASN A 216 -9.90 5.22 11.37
C ASN A 216 -10.09 3.75 10.95
N ILE A 217 -10.69 2.92 11.81
CA ILE A 217 -10.99 1.51 11.50
C ILE A 217 -11.89 1.40 10.26
N SER A 218 -12.97 2.19 10.20
CA SER A 218 -13.88 2.21 9.04
C SER A 218 -13.18 2.71 7.78
N SER A 219 -12.36 3.76 7.87
CA SER A 219 -11.60 4.29 6.74
C SER A 219 -10.63 3.26 6.17
N ILE A 220 -9.91 2.53 7.03
CA ILE A 220 -8.96 1.49 6.64
C ILE A 220 -9.68 0.32 5.97
N ALA A 221 -10.82 -0.11 6.51
CA ALA A 221 -11.63 -1.17 5.92
C ALA A 221 -12.04 -0.85 4.47
N PHE A 222 -12.55 0.37 4.25
CA PHE A 222 -12.93 0.84 2.92
C PHE A 222 -11.70 0.98 1.99
N PHE A 223 -10.61 1.55 2.50
CA PHE A 223 -9.38 1.73 1.73
C PHE A 223 -8.81 0.40 1.22
N ASN A 224 -8.68 -0.61 2.09
CA ASN A 224 -8.14 -1.91 1.70
C ASN A 224 -9.08 -2.68 0.78
N PHE A 225 -10.40 -2.63 1.01
CA PHE A 225 -11.38 -3.21 0.10
C PHE A 225 -11.31 -2.59 -1.31
N ALA A 226 -11.31 -1.25 -1.39
CA ALA A 226 -11.20 -0.54 -2.66
C ALA A 226 -9.85 -0.84 -3.34
N GLY A 227 -8.76 -0.88 -2.56
CA GLY A 227 -7.42 -1.22 -3.04
C GLY A 227 -7.35 -2.59 -3.72
N ILE A 228 -7.80 -3.65 -3.03
CA ILE A 228 -7.82 -5.00 -3.62
C ILE A 228 -8.78 -5.08 -4.80
N SER A 229 -9.91 -4.37 -4.77
CA SER A 229 -10.83 -4.31 -5.91
C SER A 229 -10.16 -3.72 -7.15
N VAL A 230 -9.41 -2.63 -7.01
CA VAL A 230 -8.63 -2.05 -8.12
C VAL A 230 -7.54 -3.01 -8.60
N THR A 231 -6.84 -3.69 -7.68
CA THR A 231 -5.84 -4.70 -8.06
C THR A 231 -6.46 -5.85 -8.85
N LYS A 232 -7.66 -6.27 -8.48
CA LYS A 232 -8.38 -7.38 -9.13
C LYS A 232 -8.86 -7.02 -10.53
N GLU A 233 -9.50 -5.86 -10.69
CA GLU A 233 -10.11 -5.46 -11.97
C GLU A 233 -9.10 -4.87 -12.97
N LEU A 234 -8.07 -4.19 -12.46
CA LEU A 234 -7.06 -3.51 -13.27
C LEU A 234 -5.66 -4.11 -13.04
N SER A 235 -4.95 -3.68 -12.00
CA SER A 235 -3.62 -4.19 -11.65
C SER A 235 -3.11 -3.61 -10.33
N ALA A 236 -2.11 -4.26 -9.73
CA ALA A 236 -1.39 -3.69 -8.58
C ALA A 236 -0.68 -2.37 -8.95
N THR A 237 -0.21 -2.25 -10.20
CA THR A 237 0.42 -1.02 -10.69
C THR A 237 -0.54 0.16 -10.71
N THR A 238 -1.80 -0.06 -11.11
CA THR A 238 -2.83 1.00 -11.10
C THR A 238 -3.18 1.42 -9.68
N ARG A 239 -3.28 0.47 -8.74
CA ARG A 239 -3.46 0.77 -7.31
C ARG A 239 -2.36 1.69 -6.79
N MET A 240 -1.11 1.45 -7.18
CA MET A 240 0.01 2.30 -6.74
C MET A 240 -0.05 3.72 -7.29
N VAL A 241 -0.60 3.90 -8.49
CA VAL A 241 -0.84 5.24 -9.03
C VAL A 241 -1.92 5.97 -8.24
N LEU A 242 -3.01 5.30 -7.88
CA LEU A 242 -4.06 5.87 -7.02
C LEU A 242 -3.49 6.25 -5.64
N ASP A 243 -2.58 5.44 -5.10
CA ASP A 243 -1.89 5.74 -3.84
C ASP A 243 -1.01 7.00 -3.95
N SER A 244 -0.31 7.19 -5.07
CA SER A 244 0.42 8.43 -5.35
C SER A 244 -0.50 9.64 -5.54
N LEU A 245 -1.71 9.47 -6.08
CA LEU A 245 -2.69 10.56 -6.17
C LEU A 245 -3.15 11.03 -4.79
N ARG A 246 -3.36 10.09 -3.86
CA ARG A 246 -3.72 10.41 -2.48
C ARG A 246 -2.62 11.25 -1.79
N THR A 247 -1.34 10.93 -1.97
CA THR A 247 -0.26 11.69 -1.32
C THR A 247 -0.22 13.14 -1.81
N ILE A 248 -0.50 13.39 -3.09
CA ILE A 248 -0.65 14.74 -3.66
C ILE A 248 -1.75 15.53 -2.95
N VAL A 249 -2.92 14.91 -2.76
CA VAL A 249 -4.05 15.57 -2.12
C VAL A 249 -3.72 15.92 -0.66
N ILE A 250 -3.14 14.98 0.09
CA ILE A 250 -2.78 15.22 1.50
C ILE A 250 -1.76 16.34 1.62
N TRP A 251 -0.72 16.31 0.79
CA TRP A 251 0.32 17.34 0.78
C TRP A 251 -0.24 18.73 0.43
N ALA A 252 -1.06 18.84 -0.62
CA ALA A 252 -1.66 20.10 -1.03
C ALA A 252 -2.55 20.70 0.06
N VAL A 253 -3.35 19.86 0.75
CA VAL A 253 -4.17 20.29 1.88
C VAL A 253 -3.31 20.67 3.08
N SER A 254 -2.25 19.91 3.38
CA SER A 254 -1.32 20.21 4.48
C SER A 254 -0.65 21.57 4.33
N LEU A 255 -0.21 21.92 3.11
CA LEU A 255 0.31 23.25 2.81
C LEU A 255 -0.77 24.33 2.89
N ALA A 256 -1.98 24.08 2.37
CA ALA A 256 -3.07 25.05 2.41
C ALA A 256 -3.50 25.40 3.85
N LEU A 257 -3.42 24.43 4.77
CA LEU A 257 -3.72 24.61 6.20
C LEU A 257 -2.52 25.14 7.01
N GLY A 258 -1.33 25.27 6.39
CA GLY A 258 -0.13 25.74 7.06
C GLY A 258 0.48 24.74 8.04
N TRP A 259 0.18 23.43 7.90
CA TRP A 259 0.74 22.38 8.75
C TRP A 259 2.18 22.01 8.39
N GLU A 260 2.64 22.37 7.19
CA GLU A 260 3.99 22.10 6.69
C GLU A 260 4.65 23.38 6.17
N ALA A 261 5.97 23.49 6.36
CA ALA A 261 6.76 24.61 5.85
C ALA A 261 7.11 24.41 4.37
N PHE A 262 7.09 25.49 3.59
CA PHE A 262 7.38 25.43 2.16
C PHE A 262 8.88 25.24 1.92
N HIS A 263 9.28 24.09 1.40
CA HIS A 263 10.66 23.81 1.00
C HIS A 263 10.76 23.62 -0.53
N PRO A 264 11.39 24.57 -1.26
CA PRO A 264 11.39 24.56 -2.73
C PRO A 264 11.97 23.28 -3.33
N LEU A 265 13.00 22.70 -2.69
CA LEU A 265 13.67 21.51 -3.18
C LEU A 265 12.82 20.24 -3.01
N GLN A 266 12.03 20.18 -1.93
CA GLN A 266 11.07 19.10 -1.70
C GLN A 266 9.96 19.13 -2.75
N ILE A 267 9.49 20.32 -3.13
CA ILE A 267 8.48 20.48 -4.20
C ILE A 267 9.02 20.02 -5.54
N LEU A 268 10.25 20.40 -5.87
CA LEU A 268 10.89 19.93 -7.08
C LEU A 268 10.97 18.40 -7.11
N GLY A 269 11.46 17.78 -6.02
CA GLY A 269 11.49 16.33 -5.90
C GLY A 269 10.11 15.68 -6.03
N PHE A 270 9.08 16.31 -5.45
CA PHE A 270 7.71 15.86 -5.56
C PHE A 270 7.16 15.92 -6.99
N LEU A 271 7.38 17.02 -7.71
CA LEU A 271 6.96 17.17 -9.11
C LEU A 271 7.65 16.15 -10.01
N ILE A 272 8.92 15.83 -9.74
CA ILE A 272 9.66 14.79 -10.46
C ILE A 272 9.04 13.41 -10.17
N LEU A 273 8.76 13.07 -8.90
CA LEU A 273 8.08 11.82 -8.53
C LEU A 273 6.71 11.67 -9.20
N LEU A 274 5.93 12.75 -9.22
CA LEU A 274 4.61 12.80 -9.85
C LEU A 274 4.73 12.57 -11.36
N THR A 275 5.69 13.23 -12.01
CA THR A 275 5.96 13.06 -13.43
C THR A 275 6.38 11.62 -13.76
N GLY A 276 7.23 11.02 -12.93
CA GLY A 276 7.64 9.61 -13.09
C GLY A 276 6.47 8.64 -12.97
N THR A 277 5.61 8.85 -11.97
CA THR A 277 4.38 8.06 -11.77
C THR A 277 3.42 8.22 -12.95
N ALA A 278 3.21 9.45 -13.43
CA ALA A 278 2.34 9.73 -14.57
C ALA A 278 2.87 9.10 -15.86
N LEU A 279 4.18 9.16 -16.08
CA LEU A 279 4.85 8.55 -17.22
C LEU A 279 4.71 7.02 -17.19
N TYR A 280 4.89 6.41 -16.01
CA TYR A 280 4.71 4.99 -15.79
C TYR A 280 3.30 4.52 -16.17
N ASN A 281 2.27 5.27 -15.74
CA ASN A 281 0.87 4.94 -15.99
C ASN A 281 0.39 5.27 -17.42
N GLY A 282 1.26 5.78 -18.29
CA GLY A 282 0.85 6.12 -19.64
C GLY A 282 -0.03 7.38 -19.74
N LEU A 283 -0.15 8.21 -18.70
CA LEU A 283 -0.95 9.45 -18.70
C LEU A 283 -0.49 10.46 -19.76
N HIS A 284 0.75 10.35 -20.22
CA HIS A 284 1.27 11.12 -21.35
C HIS A 284 0.52 10.81 -22.66
N ARG A 285 0.01 9.59 -22.86
CA ARG A 285 -0.65 9.15 -24.10
C ARG A 285 -1.97 9.87 -24.42
N PRO A 286 -2.93 10.01 -23.49
CA PRO A 286 -4.14 10.82 -23.73
C PRO A 286 -3.82 12.31 -23.91
N LEU A 287 -2.77 12.83 -23.25
CA LEU A 287 -2.33 14.22 -23.42
C LEU A 287 -1.70 14.45 -24.79
N LEU A 288 -0.83 13.53 -25.24
CA LEU A 288 -0.19 13.55 -26.56
C LEU A 288 -1.20 13.34 -27.69
N THR A 289 -2.21 12.49 -27.50
CA THR A 289 -3.29 12.30 -28.50
C THR A 289 -4.24 13.50 -28.58
N ARG A 290 -4.43 14.24 -27.47
CA ARG A 290 -5.11 15.56 -27.50
C ARG A 290 -4.26 16.66 -28.16
N LEU A 291 -2.93 16.62 -28.02
CA LEU A 291 -2.02 17.56 -28.69
C LEU A 291 -1.66 17.16 -30.13
N GLY A 292 -1.89 15.90 -30.55
CA GLY A 292 -1.50 15.39 -31.86
C GLY A 292 -2.32 14.18 -32.30
N ARG A 293 -2.94 14.30 -33.48
CA ARG A 293 -3.74 13.29 -34.20
C ARG A 293 -2.99 11.94 -34.28
N GLY A 294 -3.41 10.93 -33.52
CA GLY A 294 -2.77 9.60 -33.53
C GLY A 294 -3.70 8.49 -33.00
N ARG A 295 -3.88 7.45 -33.81
CA ARG A 295 -4.75 6.27 -33.67
C ARG A 295 -4.62 5.56 -32.31
N PRO A 296 -5.70 5.05 -31.68
CA PRO A 296 -5.58 4.18 -30.51
C PRO A 296 -5.19 2.75 -30.94
N PRO A 297 -4.25 2.07 -30.24
CA PRO A 297 -4.18 0.62 -30.30
C PRO A 297 -4.44 -0.03 -28.92
N MET A 298 -5.52 -0.82 -28.89
CA MET A 298 -5.78 -2.10 -28.20
C MET A 298 -5.22 -2.30 -26.76
N GLU A 299 -6.09 -2.07 -25.76
CA GLU A 299 -5.92 -2.46 -24.35
C GLU A 299 -6.35 -3.92 -24.05
N GLU A 300 -6.67 -4.75 -25.04
CA GLU A 300 -7.27 -6.08 -24.81
C GLU A 300 -6.29 -7.18 -24.32
N GLY A 301 -5.00 -6.88 -24.14
CA GLY A 301 -3.98 -7.92 -23.90
C GLY A 301 -3.64 -8.28 -22.46
N GLU A 302 -4.09 -7.52 -21.45
CA GLU A 302 -3.69 -7.75 -20.05
C GLU A 302 -4.55 -8.81 -19.34
N HIS A 303 -5.84 -8.90 -19.67
CA HIS A 303 -6.77 -9.88 -19.07
C HIS A 303 -6.64 -11.29 -19.68
N GLU A 304 -6.39 -11.44 -20.99
CA GLU A 304 -6.33 -12.76 -21.64
C GLU A 304 -5.07 -13.58 -21.31
N ARG A 305 -3.95 -12.93 -20.95
CA ARG A 305 -2.66 -13.62 -20.83
C ARG A 305 -2.48 -14.40 -19.54
N LEU A 306 -3.15 -14.00 -18.47
CA LEU A 306 -3.15 -14.74 -17.22
C LEU A 306 -4.06 -15.99 -17.29
N LEU A 307 -5.07 -15.97 -18.16
CA LEU A 307 -5.89 -17.15 -18.51
C LEU A 307 -5.13 -18.12 -19.45
N GLY A 308 -4.26 -17.60 -20.31
CA GLY A 308 -3.49 -18.39 -21.30
C GLY A 308 -2.43 -19.34 -20.73
N GLY A 309 -2.03 -19.18 -19.46
CA GLY A 309 -1.01 -20.03 -18.81
C GLY A 309 -1.47 -21.44 -18.45
N SER A 310 -2.77 -21.77 -18.61
CA SER A 310 -3.36 -23.05 -18.15
C SER A 310 -3.91 -23.96 -19.27
N ARG A 311 -3.66 -23.66 -20.54
CA ARG A 311 -4.02 -24.55 -21.66
C ARG A 311 -2.77 -25.02 -22.39
N THR A 312 -2.08 -26.00 -21.82
CA THR A 312 -1.27 -26.92 -22.64
C THR A 312 -2.23 -27.79 -23.46
N PRO A 313 -2.19 -27.76 -24.80
CA PRO A 313 -2.91 -28.74 -25.60
C PRO A 313 -2.23 -30.10 -25.41
N ILE A 314 -2.91 -31.01 -24.73
CA ILE A 314 -2.55 -32.43 -24.72
C ILE A 314 -3.13 -33.03 -26.00
N ASN A 315 -2.22 -33.47 -26.88
CA ASN A 315 -2.40 -34.37 -28.02
C ASN A 315 -3.32 -33.94 -29.18
N ASP A 316 -2.69 -33.44 -30.25
CA ASP A 316 -2.89 -34.01 -31.59
C ASP A 316 -1.64 -34.81 -31.95
N GLY A 317 -1.79 -36.11 -32.14
CA GLY A 317 -0.70 -37.00 -32.53
C GLY A 317 -1.10 -38.47 -32.55
N SER A 318 -1.41 -38.94 -33.76
CA SER A 318 -1.66 -40.33 -34.23
C SER A 318 -3.13 -40.71 -34.45
#